data_AF-A0A2E2U575-F1
#
_entry.id   AF-A0A2E2U575-F1
#
_cell.length_a   1.000
_cell.length_b   1.000
_cell.length_c   1.000
_cell.angle_alpha   90.00
_cell.angle_beta   90.00
_cell.angle_gamma   90.00
#
_symmetry.space_group_name_H-M   'P 1'
#
loop_
_entity.id
_entity.type
_entity.pdbx_description
1 polymer ?
#
loop_
_entity_poly.entity_id
_entity_poly.type
_entity_poly.pdbx_seq_one_letter_code
_entity_poly.pdbx_strand_id
1 'polypeptide(L)'
;MRALLVLIIIFLSSCESLFFQEYKIKGYKFKKKKDNLYYTVNKGDNLYLISKKYNITISKLINFNNIDSPYKIFPNQKIFIPKKRTHVVKRGDTLYSISRKYRTDVFTVSRFNNLKNVNQIYTNQKLIIPDQFERKKKVVRNSKKNEAKKEKKRIVVEKKKV
;
A
#
# COMPACT_ATOMS: atom_id res chain seq x y z
N MET A 1 -26.31 -49.01 -15.53
CA MET A 1 -25.09 -48.29 -15.98
C MET A 1 -25.32 -46.77 -16.08
N ARG A 2 -26.38 -46.28 -16.75
CA ARG A 2 -26.69 -44.83 -16.85
C ARG A 2 -27.02 -44.14 -15.51
N ALA A 3 -27.71 -44.82 -14.58
CA ALA A 3 -28.05 -44.24 -13.27
C ALA A 3 -26.85 -44.12 -12.30
N LEU A 4 -25.84 -44.99 -12.45
CA LEU A 4 -24.64 -45.01 -11.60
C LEU A 4 -23.69 -43.85 -11.93
N LEU A 5 -23.64 -43.44 -13.20
CA LEU A 5 -22.82 -42.32 -13.68
C LEU A 5 -23.35 -40.94 -13.22
N VAL A 6 -24.66 -40.78 -13.08
CA VAL A 6 -25.27 -39.52 -12.62
C VAL A 6 -25.03 -39.29 -11.12
N LEU A 7 -25.04 -40.35 -10.31
CA LEU A 7 -24.73 -40.28 -8.87
C LEU A 7 -23.28 -39.84 -8.59
N ILE A 8 -22.33 -40.27 -9.42
CA ILE A 8 -20.91 -39.90 -9.28
C ILE A 8 -20.67 -38.42 -9.63
N ILE A 9 -21.37 -37.88 -10.64
CA ILE A 9 -21.26 -36.46 -11.03
C ILE A 9 -21.86 -35.55 -9.96
N ILE A 10 -22.94 -35.97 -9.30
CA ILE A 10 -23.55 -35.23 -8.18
C ILE A 10 -22.64 -35.24 -6.94
N PHE A 11 -21.92 -36.34 -6.68
CA PHE A 11 -20.93 -36.43 -5.59
C PHE A 11 -19.65 -35.61 -5.85
N LEU A 12 -19.20 -35.50 -7.11
CA LEU A 12 -18.01 -34.71 -7.46
C LEU A 12 -18.30 -33.20 -7.51
N SER A 13 -19.51 -32.79 -7.92
CA SER A 13 -19.93 -31.38 -7.93
C SER A 13 -20.27 -30.81 -6.55
N SER A 14 -20.53 -31.65 -5.56
CA SER A 14 -20.75 -31.22 -4.17
C SER A 14 -19.45 -31.05 -3.36
N CYS A 15 -18.27 -31.33 -3.93
CA CYS A 15 -16.99 -31.15 -3.25
C CYS A 15 -16.25 -29.84 -3.60
N GLU A 16 -16.70 -29.08 -4.61
CA GLU A 16 -16.03 -27.82 -5.00
C GLU A 16 -16.42 -26.59 -4.16
N SER A 17 -17.48 -26.67 -3.36
CA SER A 17 -17.99 -25.49 -2.62
C SER A 17 -17.57 -25.43 -1.14
N LEU A 18 -16.87 -26.43 -0.61
CA LEU A 18 -16.55 -26.50 0.84
C LEU A 18 -15.19 -25.93 1.25
N PHE A 19 -14.35 -25.42 0.34
CA PHE A 19 -13.00 -24.96 0.72
C PHE A 19 -12.69 -23.48 0.48
N PHE A 20 -13.64 -22.65 0.02
CA PHE A 20 -13.32 -21.24 -0.29
C PHE A 20 -14.34 -20.19 0.17
N GLN A 21 -15.01 -20.42 1.30
CA GLN A 21 -15.78 -19.35 1.95
C GLN A 21 -15.34 -19.11 3.39
N GLU A 22 -14.97 -17.85 3.61
CA GLU A 22 -14.70 -17.17 4.88
C GLU A 22 -13.36 -17.43 5.59
N TYR A 23 -12.26 -16.98 4.96
CA TYR A 23 -11.23 -16.34 5.78
C TYR A 23 -11.70 -14.93 6.21
N LYS A 24 -12.66 -14.88 7.15
CA LYS A 24 -12.96 -13.67 7.93
C LYS A 24 -11.78 -13.40 8.86
N ILE A 25 -10.83 -12.56 8.44
CA ILE A 25 -9.78 -12.08 9.34
C ILE A 25 -10.39 -11.03 10.29
N LYS A 26 -11.24 -11.45 11.23
CA LYS A 26 -11.69 -10.61 12.34
C LYS A 26 -10.51 -10.43 13.31
N GLY A 27 -10.06 -9.18 13.49
CA GLY A 27 -9.24 -8.83 14.65
C GLY A 27 -7.72 -8.75 14.46
N TYR A 28 -7.19 -8.72 13.24
CA TYR A 28 -5.75 -8.44 13.08
C TYR A 28 -5.44 -6.96 13.44
N LYS A 29 -5.12 -6.70 14.70
CA LYS A 29 -4.55 -5.43 15.20
C LYS A 29 -3.04 -5.44 14.94
N PHE A 30 -2.60 -4.93 13.79
CA PHE A 30 -1.17 -4.71 13.56
C PHE A 30 -0.65 -3.60 14.49
N LYS A 31 0.04 -3.94 15.58
CA LYS A 31 0.81 -2.96 16.37
C LYS A 31 1.96 -2.42 15.50
N LYS A 32 1.86 -1.16 15.12
CA LYS A 32 2.71 -0.46 14.16
C LYS A 32 4.05 -0.09 14.79
N LYS A 33 5.10 -0.87 14.57
CA LYS A 33 6.47 -0.39 14.81
C LYS A 33 6.95 0.31 13.54
N LYS A 34 6.96 1.63 13.55
CA LYS A 34 7.41 2.45 12.41
C LYS A 34 8.93 2.64 12.55
N ASP A 35 9.71 1.65 12.12
CA ASP A 35 11.19 1.74 12.11
C ASP A 35 11.66 2.66 10.97
N ASN A 36 11.31 3.94 11.10
CA ASN A 36 11.71 5.01 10.23
C ASN A 36 13.22 5.24 10.41
N LEU A 37 14.00 4.92 9.38
CA LEU A 37 15.39 5.38 9.32
C LEU A 37 15.39 6.89 9.11
N TYR A 38 16.22 7.58 9.87
CA TYR A 38 16.45 9.00 9.72
C TYR A 38 17.94 9.30 9.80
N TYR A 39 18.31 10.44 9.24
CA TYR A 39 19.63 11.04 9.32
C TYR A 39 19.50 12.36 10.09
N THR A 40 20.43 12.64 11.01
CA THR A 40 20.50 13.92 11.72
C THR A 40 21.43 14.84 10.94
N VAL A 41 20.92 15.99 10.52
CA VAL A 41 21.65 16.98 9.71
C VAL A 41 22.81 17.56 10.53
N ASN A 42 24.01 17.57 9.97
CA ASN A 42 25.19 18.21 10.54
C ASN A 42 25.39 19.62 9.96
N LYS A 43 26.24 20.41 10.60
CA LYS A 43 26.66 21.72 10.05
C LYS A 43 27.34 21.52 8.70
N GLY A 44 26.87 22.23 7.68
CA GLY A 44 27.38 22.15 6.30
C GLY A 44 26.68 21.12 5.41
N ASP A 45 25.77 20.31 5.95
CA ASP A 45 24.98 19.39 5.14
C ASP A 45 23.99 20.12 4.23
N ASN A 46 23.69 19.50 3.09
CA ASN A 46 22.62 19.90 2.20
C ASN A 46 21.88 18.66 1.66
N LEU A 47 20.70 18.86 1.07
CA LEU A 47 19.88 17.77 0.56
C LEU A 47 20.57 16.95 -0.52
N TYR A 48 21.45 17.56 -1.32
CA TYR A 48 22.22 16.85 -2.34
C TYR A 48 23.16 15.82 -1.69
N LEU A 49 23.98 16.23 -0.72
CA LEU A 49 24.93 15.36 -0.01
C LEU A 49 24.22 14.20 0.69
N ILE A 50 23.11 14.49 1.38
CA ILE A 50 22.30 13.46 2.05
C ILE A 50 21.71 12.49 1.00
N SER A 51 21.14 13.01 -0.08
CA SER A 51 20.54 12.18 -1.13
C SER A 51 21.56 11.23 -1.78
N LYS A 52 22.76 11.73 -2.06
CA LYS A 52 23.90 10.97 -2.61
C LYS A 52 24.35 9.87 -1.65
N LYS A 53 24.54 10.21 -0.37
CA LYS A 53 24.93 9.25 0.69
C LYS A 53 23.99 8.05 0.77
N TYR A 54 22.69 8.28 0.60
CA TYR A 54 21.68 7.23 0.70
C TYR A 54 21.22 6.67 -0.66
N ASN A 55 21.87 7.07 -1.77
CA ASN A 55 21.52 6.66 -3.13
C ASN A 55 20.00 6.80 -3.44
N ILE A 56 19.45 7.96 -3.09
CA ILE A 56 18.07 8.36 -3.34
C ILE A 56 18.06 9.66 -4.14
N THR A 57 17.00 9.88 -4.92
CA THR A 57 16.84 11.17 -5.61
C THR A 57 16.47 12.27 -4.62
N ILE A 58 16.96 13.49 -4.88
CA ILE A 58 16.64 14.68 -4.08
C ILE A 58 15.13 14.88 -3.98
N SER A 59 14.42 14.77 -5.12
CA SER A 59 12.96 14.89 -5.17
C SER A 59 12.25 13.89 -4.25
N LYS A 60 12.72 12.63 -4.19
CA LYS A 60 12.16 11.62 -3.28
C LYS A 60 12.42 11.97 -1.82
N LEU A 61 13.63 12.45 -1.50
CA LEU A 61 13.99 12.90 -0.16
C LEU A 61 13.13 14.09 0.30
N ILE A 62 12.97 15.09 -0.57
CA ILE A 62 12.12 16.27 -0.34
C ILE A 62 10.67 15.86 -0.08
N ASN A 63 10.07 15.12 -1.00
CA ASN A 63 8.65 14.74 -0.93
C ASN A 63 8.35 13.86 0.30
N PHE A 64 9.28 13.00 0.69
CA PHE A 64 9.10 12.13 1.85
C PHE A 64 9.16 12.88 3.19
N ASN A 65 9.84 14.03 3.21
CA ASN A 65 9.99 14.86 4.40
C ASN A 65 9.13 16.12 4.36
N ASN A 66 8.32 16.30 3.31
CA ASN A 66 7.52 17.51 3.06
C ASN A 66 8.37 18.79 3.19
N ILE A 67 9.54 18.81 2.55
CA ILE A 67 10.42 19.98 2.58
C ILE A 67 9.98 20.94 1.48
N ASP A 68 9.45 22.09 1.86
CA ASP A 68 8.99 23.09 0.90
C ASP A 68 10.12 24.03 0.46
N SER A 69 9.90 24.73 -0.66
CA SER A 69 10.79 25.82 -1.12
C SER A 69 10.97 26.84 0.01
N PRO A 70 12.19 27.31 0.32
CA PRO A 70 13.43 27.21 -0.48
C PRO A 70 14.31 25.99 -0.17
N TYR A 71 13.73 24.86 0.26
CA TYR A 71 14.41 23.58 0.50
C TYR A 71 15.49 23.60 1.59
N LYS A 72 15.31 24.48 2.58
CA LYS A 72 16.25 24.64 3.70
C LYS A 72 16.18 23.45 4.66
N ILE A 73 17.34 23.06 5.16
CA ILE A 73 17.52 22.14 6.27
C ILE A 73 18.45 22.75 7.31
N PHE A 74 18.31 22.36 8.57
CA PHE A 74 19.06 22.93 9.69
C PHE A 74 19.81 21.85 10.47
N PRO A 75 20.97 22.17 11.09
CA PRO A 75 21.66 21.26 11.98
C PRO A 75 20.73 20.67 13.04
N ASN A 76 20.96 19.40 13.40
CA ASN A 76 20.15 18.58 14.30
C ASN A 76 18.73 18.22 13.81
N GLN A 77 18.30 18.71 12.63
CA GLN A 77 17.05 18.29 12.01
C GLN A 77 17.12 16.81 11.64
N LYS A 78 16.04 16.06 11.92
CA LYS A 78 15.89 14.68 11.48
C LYS A 78 15.29 14.64 10.07
N ILE A 79 16.06 14.15 9.13
CA ILE A 79 15.62 13.85 7.76
C ILE A 79 15.33 12.37 7.66
N PHE A 80 14.07 12.01 7.47
CA PHE A 80 13.66 10.64 7.27
C PHE A 80 14.12 10.13 5.91
N ILE A 81 14.83 9.01 5.91
CA ILE A 81 15.39 8.41 4.70
C ILE A 81 14.37 7.41 4.15
N PRO A 82 13.82 7.65 2.94
CA PRO A 82 12.95 6.68 2.29
C PRO A 82 13.73 5.39 2.03
N LYS A 83 13.29 4.27 2.61
CA LYS A 83 13.97 2.99 2.39
C LYS A 83 13.50 2.43 1.05
N LYS A 84 14.43 2.18 0.12
CA LYS A 84 14.18 1.20 -0.93
C LYS A 84 14.13 -0.16 -0.24
N ARG A 85 12.94 -0.71 -0.09
CA ARG A 85 12.76 -2.06 0.44
C ARG A 85 12.86 -3.01 -0.74
N THR A 86 13.68 -4.03 -0.61
CA THR A 86 13.73 -5.14 -1.57
C THR A 86 13.24 -6.39 -0.86
N HIS A 87 12.33 -7.10 -1.50
CA HIS A 87 11.84 -8.39 -1.05
C HIS A 87 12.37 -9.47 -1.97
N VAL A 88 13.05 -10.47 -1.41
CA VAL A 88 13.44 -11.67 -2.15
C VAL A 88 12.28 -12.66 -2.01
N VAL A 89 11.63 -12.98 -3.12
CA VAL A 89 10.48 -13.88 -3.19
C VAL A 89 10.89 -15.26 -2.68
N LYS A 90 10.14 -15.81 -1.73
CA LYS A 90 10.33 -17.14 -1.16
C LYS A 90 9.27 -18.10 -1.70
N ARG A 91 9.49 -19.40 -1.48
CA ARG A 91 8.51 -20.43 -1.83
C ARG A 91 7.18 -20.12 -1.12
N GLY A 92 6.08 -20.10 -1.87
CA GLY A 92 4.74 -19.79 -1.37
C GLY A 92 4.38 -18.29 -1.32
N ASP A 93 5.31 -17.40 -1.63
CA ASP A 93 4.98 -15.98 -1.76
C ASP A 93 4.13 -15.73 -3.02
N THR A 94 3.13 -14.87 -2.84
CA THR A 94 2.35 -14.25 -3.93
C THR A 94 2.49 -12.74 -3.87
N LEU A 95 2.31 -12.06 -5.00
CA LEU A 95 2.35 -10.58 -5.01
C LEU A 95 1.31 -9.98 -4.05
N TYR A 96 0.17 -10.65 -3.87
CA TYR A 96 -0.81 -10.33 -2.84
C TYR A 96 -0.21 -10.42 -1.44
N SER A 97 0.30 -11.57 -1.01
CA SER A 97 0.87 -11.76 0.33
C SER A 97 2.01 -10.77 0.64
N ILE A 98 2.86 -10.51 -0.35
CA ILE A 98 3.95 -9.53 -0.28
C ILE A 98 3.36 -8.12 -0.11
N SER A 99 2.42 -7.70 -0.95
CA SER A 99 1.78 -6.39 -0.83
C SER A 99 1.15 -6.18 0.54
N ARG A 100 0.53 -7.21 1.12
CA ARG A 100 -0.06 -7.18 2.47
C ARG A 100 1.00 -7.03 3.55
N LYS A 101 2.08 -7.81 3.46
CA LYS A 101 3.23 -7.73 4.37
C LYS A 101 3.82 -6.33 4.42
N TYR A 102 3.98 -5.69 3.27
CA TYR A 102 4.54 -4.34 3.16
C TYR A 102 3.49 -3.23 3.17
N ARG A 103 2.21 -3.59 3.30
CA ARG A 103 1.05 -2.69 3.31
C ARG A 103 1.08 -1.70 2.15
N THR A 104 1.35 -2.22 0.97
CA THR A 104 1.29 -1.52 -0.30
C THR A 104 0.22 -2.18 -1.17
N ASP A 105 0.04 -1.67 -2.38
CA ASP A 105 -0.93 -2.19 -3.34
C ASP A 105 -0.26 -3.14 -4.34
N VAL A 106 -0.95 -4.22 -4.72
CA VAL A 106 -0.45 -5.26 -5.63
C VAL A 106 -0.04 -4.66 -6.97
N PHE A 107 -0.88 -3.80 -7.54
CA PHE A 107 -0.60 -3.15 -8.83
C PHE A 107 0.55 -2.17 -8.73
N THR A 108 0.68 -1.50 -7.57
CA THR A 108 1.82 -0.64 -7.29
C THR A 108 3.13 -1.44 -7.29
N VAL A 109 3.18 -2.59 -6.59
CA VAL A 109 4.37 -3.46 -6.63
C VAL A 109 4.62 -3.98 -8.05
N SER A 110 3.58 -4.43 -8.73
CA SER A 110 3.68 -4.92 -10.12
C SER A 110 4.31 -3.90 -11.06
N ARG A 111 3.77 -2.67 -11.07
CA ARG A 111 4.24 -1.57 -11.90
C ARG A 111 5.68 -1.18 -11.59
N PHE A 112 6.05 -1.13 -10.31
CA PHE A 112 7.42 -0.79 -9.88
C PHE A 112 8.46 -1.84 -10.28
N ASN A 113 8.02 -3.06 -10.58
CA ASN A 113 8.88 -4.17 -10.98
C ASN A 113 8.65 -4.61 -12.43
N ASN A 114 7.93 -3.79 -13.21
CA ASN A 114 7.63 -4.05 -14.62
C ASN A 114 7.02 -5.44 -14.87
N LEU A 115 6.23 -5.96 -13.93
CA LEU A 115 5.59 -7.27 -14.07
C LEU A 115 4.42 -7.16 -15.05
N LYS A 116 4.47 -7.95 -16.13
CA LYS A 116 3.37 -8.06 -17.10
C LYS A 116 2.18 -8.81 -16.53
N ASN A 117 2.44 -9.78 -15.65
CA ASN A 117 1.43 -10.58 -14.99
C ASN A 117 1.70 -10.62 -13.48
N VAL A 118 0.71 -10.23 -12.68
CA VAL A 118 0.79 -10.17 -11.21
C VAL A 118 0.97 -11.54 -10.55
N ASN A 119 0.61 -12.62 -11.27
CA ASN A 119 0.73 -13.99 -10.79
C ASN A 119 2.07 -14.63 -11.17
N GLN A 120 2.91 -13.95 -11.95
CA GLN A 120 4.21 -14.47 -12.40
C GLN A 120 5.34 -13.85 -11.59
N ILE A 121 5.56 -14.41 -10.40
CA ILE A 121 6.77 -14.16 -9.62
C ILE A 121 7.45 -15.49 -9.30
N TYR A 122 8.78 -15.47 -9.21
CA TYR A 122 9.60 -16.66 -9.04
C TYR A 122 10.39 -16.59 -7.75
N THR A 123 10.67 -17.75 -7.15
CA THR A 123 11.54 -17.81 -5.98
C THR A 123 12.90 -17.17 -6.27
N ASN A 124 13.49 -16.54 -5.27
CA ASN A 124 14.71 -15.73 -5.32
C ASN A 124 14.64 -14.46 -6.19
N GLN A 125 13.51 -14.17 -6.86
CA GLN A 125 13.30 -12.90 -7.55
C GLN A 125 13.35 -11.74 -6.55
N LYS A 126 14.09 -10.69 -6.89
CA LYS A 126 14.15 -9.45 -6.11
C LYS A 126 13.05 -8.50 -6.59
N LEU A 127 12.11 -8.20 -5.70
CA LEU A 127 11.06 -7.21 -5.93
C LEU A 127 11.37 -5.92 -5.16
N ILE A 128 11.41 -4.81 -5.87
CA ILE A 128 11.40 -3.46 -5.31
C ILE A 128 10.03 -3.21 -4.71
N ILE A 129 10.01 -2.98 -3.41
CA ILE A 129 8.80 -2.66 -2.67
C ILE A 129 8.78 -1.15 -2.42
N PRO A 130 7.90 -0.40 -3.10
CA PRO A 130 7.77 1.03 -2.85
C PRO A 130 7.25 1.28 -1.44
N ASP A 131 7.84 2.27 -0.76
CA ASP A 131 7.31 2.80 0.50
C ASP A 131 5.90 3.35 0.26
N GLN A 132 5.08 3.33 1.31
CA GLN A 132 3.64 3.50 1.21
C GLN A 132 3.24 4.74 0.41
N PHE A 133 2.49 4.54 -0.67
CA PHE A 133 1.56 5.56 -1.12
C PHE A 133 0.51 5.70 -0.02
N GLU A 134 0.65 6.72 0.84
CA GLU A 134 -0.40 7.04 1.78
C GLU A 134 -1.69 7.27 0.99
N ARG A 135 -2.64 6.35 1.12
CA ARG A 135 -4.07 6.50 0.74
C ARG A 135 -4.76 7.70 1.44
N LYS A 136 -4.03 8.61 2.07
CA LYS A 136 -4.57 9.63 2.97
C LYS A 136 -5.20 10.86 2.29
N LYS A 137 -4.99 11.14 1.00
CA LYS A 137 -5.61 12.33 0.38
C LYS A 137 -6.97 12.10 -0.30
N LYS A 138 -7.27 10.90 -0.81
CA LYS A 138 -8.50 10.68 -1.61
C LYS A 138 -9.75 10.38 -0.76
N VAL A 139 -9.59 9.64 0.34
CA VAL A 139 -10.72 9.25 1.21
C VAL A 139 -11.26 10.46 1.99
N VAL A 140 -10.37 11.28 2.58
CA VAL A 140 -10.77 12.47 3.36
C VAL A 140 -11.40 13.56 2.48
N ARG A 141 -10.94 13.72 1.23
CA ARG A 141 -11.49 14.73 0.31
C ARG A 141 -12.87 14.31 -0.22
N ASN A 142 -13.08 13.01 -0.45
CA ASN A 142 -14.36 12.47 -0.90
C ASN A 142 -15.40 12.38 0.24
N SER A 143 -14.99 12.07 1.48
CA SER A 143 -15.90 12.07 2.63
C SER A 143 -16.44 13.48 2.91
N LYS A 144 -15.57 14.49 2.94
CA LYS A 144 -15.96 15.90 3.12
C LYS A 144 -16.88 16.41 2.01
N LYS A 145 -16.64 16.01 0.75
CA LYS A 145 -17.50 16.39 -0.40
C LYS A 145 -18.88 15.74 -0.30
N ASN A 146 -18.96 14.50 0.20
CA ASN A 146 -20.22 13.77 0.35
C ASN A 146 -21.03 14.29 1.55
N GLU A 147 -20.38 14.63 2.66
CA GLU A 147 -21.01 15.28 3.82
C GLU A 147 -21.56 16.66 3.46
N ALA A 148 -20.78 17.51 2.77
CA ALA A 148 -21.23 18.81 2.30
C ALA A 148 -22.41 18.73 1.30
N LYS A 149 -22.44 17.67 0.46
CA LYS A 149 -23.56 17.41 -0.46
C LYS A 149 -24.81 16.90 0.27
N LYS A 150 -24.64 16.13 1.35
CA LYS A 150 -25.74 15.63 2.19
C LYS A 150 -26.39 16.75 2.99
N GLU A 151 -25.58 17.65 3.56
CA GLU A 151 -26.06 18.79 4.35
C GLU A 151 -26.86 19.78 3.49
N LYS A 152 -26.34 20.13 2.30
CA LYS A 152 -27.08 20.99 1.35
C LYS A 152 -28.43 20.40 0.93
N LYS A 153 -28.51 19.08 0.76
CA LYS A 153 -29.79 18.41 0.46
C LYS A 153 -30.77 18.46 1.63
N ARG A 154 -30.29 18.31 2.87
CA ARG A 154 -31.13 18.38 4.08
C ARG A 154 -31.74 19.76 4.27
N ILE A 155 -30.94 20.82 4.13
CA ILE A 155 -31.38 22.22 4.25
C ILE A 155 -32.45 22.55 3.18
N VAL A 156 -32.31 22.04 1.96
CA VAL A 156 -33.29 22.24 0.89
C VAL A 156 -34.62 21.53 1.17
N VAL A 157 -34.59 20.37 1.83
CA VAL A 157 -35.80 19.62 2.19
C VAL A 157 -36.53 20.28 3.37
N GLU A 158 -35.81 20.79 4.37
CA GLU A 158 -36.41 21.51 5.51
C GLU A 158 -37.04 22.84 5.08
N LYS A 159 -36.42 23.58 4.14
CA LYS A 159 -36.98 24.83 3.60
C LYS A 159 -38.22 24.68 2.71
N LYS A 160 -38.53 23.46 2.25
CA LYS A 160 -39.72 23.17 1.41
C LYS A 160 -40.93 22.68 2.21
N LYS A 161 -40.79 22.53 3.55
CA LYS A 161 -41.86 22.12 4.47
C LYS A 161 -42.51 23.31 5.18
N VAL A 162 -42.16 24.52 4.80
CA VAL A 162 -42.75 25.79 5.26
C VAL A 162 -43.49 26.42 4.08
#